data_AF-A0A9D1XW55-F1
#
_entry.id   AF-A0A9D1XW55-F1
#
_cell.length_a   1.000
_cell.length_b   1.000
_cell.length_c   1.000
_cell.angle_alpha   90.00
_cell.angle_beta   90.00
_cell.angle_gamma   90.00
#
_symmetry.space_group_name_H-M   'P 1'
#
loop_
_entity.id
_entity.type
_entity.pdbx_description
1 polymer ?
#
loop_
_entity_poly.entity_id
_entity_poly.type
_entity_poly.pdbx_seq_one_letter_code
_entity_poly.pdbx_strand_id
1 'polypeptide(L)'
;MKAVSKPFAKLAARLKRQNINIMDLLMKLVAGFGVSMILCEVNAVFFKYIRGGDNSFYLGLFMLSLLATFGGFMFGFLLQGLLFFITGNTRRNEYSWEDTTRYFRFGAALPMLIVCVVTGFAFFGLFDAYCRELMMRGILWQYDGYSLFPIMMSGSWLISSVLGVYLQFFPYNRIVTFERIGFCTAASALCVLLSAGFPLVSIFFIIYAISAIIILNQSHIVRTYNTVTVMRINTSTRLYNMRITLLVLLLATLGGAGVYICVQGLYFLIRLIIYFAIFSIMRLGEFAQTSPEQAVQDMNDSVFGDDSYMNMFYLFGFIVIAGVVVTLLVAARYGIIQSFLEAINRWFRQFITFFMGGDEEYSESEEINFRDVVTRISDKKAPNKNSFRMPEKLTQREFERRLASMPDHNERLSYAYFIMLNLMSSLAPTLKKSDTPRELAVKINSSVSNDYIDEATELIELIKYAETSSDPNEANSVVARISAFIGRQLS
;
A
#
# COMPACT_ATOMS: atom_id res chain seq x y z
N MET A 1 -37.66 -27.71 -7.00
CA MET A 1 -36.19 -27.45 -7.01
C MET A 1 -35.51 -27.49 -8.39
N LYS A 2 -36.00 -28.22 -9.43
CA LYS A 2 -35.37 -28.25 -10.77
C LYS A 2 -35.61 -27.01 -11.68
N ALA A 3 -36.51 -26.09 -11.30
CA ALA A 3 -36.82 -24.90 -12.09
C ALA A 3 -35.89 -23.71 -11.84
N VAL A 4 -35.21 -23.68 -10.68
CA VAL A 4 -34.30 -22.59 -10.29
C VAL A 4 -32.89 -22.77 -10.89
N SER A 5 -32.50 -23.98 -11.30
CA SER A 5 -31.15 -24.23 -11.83
C SER A 5 -30.93 -23.78 -13.28
N LYS A 6 -31.99 -23.70 -14.10
CA LYS A 6 -31.90 -23.29 -15.51
C LYS A 6 -31.46 -21.83 -15.72
N PRO A 7 -32.00 -20.82 -15.00
CA PRO A 7 -31.52 -19.44 -15.16
C PRO A 7 -30.08 -19.27 -14.68
N PHE A 8 -29.66 -19.93 -13.60
CA PHE A 8 -28.27 -19.90 -13.12
C PHE A 8 -27.30 -20.58 -14.09
N ALA A 9 -27.68 -21.70 -14.71
CA ALA A 9 -26.87 -22.34 -15.75
C ALA A 9 -26.75 -21.47 -17.01
N LYS A 10 -27.81 -20.77 -17.39
CA LYS A 10 -27.82 -19.84 -18.55
C LYS A 10 -27.01 -18.58 -18.25
N LEU A 11 -27.04 -18.09 -17.02
CA LEU A 11 -26.20 -17.00 -16.51
C LEU A 11 -24.72 -17.42 -16.49
N ALA A 12 -24.40 -18.59 -15.95
CA ALA A 12 -23.05 -19.15 -15.94
C ALA A 12 -22.50 -19.37 -17.36
N ALA A 13 -23.34 -19.84 -18.31
CA ALA A 13 -22.97 -19.98 -19.71
C ALA A 13 -22.74 -18.62 -20.41
N ARG A 14 -23.52 -17.58 -20.06
CA ARG A 14 -23.28 -16.20 -20.54
C ARG A 14 -22.00 -15.59 -19.95
N LEU A 15 -21.77 -15.77 -18.65
CA LEU A 15 -20.55 -15.34 -17.96
C LEU A 15 -19.29 -16.00 -18.56
N LYS A 16 -19.39 -17.30 -18.88
CA LYS A 16 -18.33 -18.07 -19.55
C LYS A 16 -18.10 -17.63 -21.00
N ARG A 17 -19.15 -17.21 -21.72
CA ARG A 17 -19.02 -16.63 -23.09
C ARG A 17 -18.44 -15.21 -23.10
N GLN A 18 -18.65 -14.42 -22.05
CA GLN A 18 -18.19 -13.03 -21.95
C GLN A 18 -16.83 -12.88 -21.24
N ASN A 19 -16.16 -13.99 -20.84
CA ASN A 19 -14.91 -13.96 -20.05
C ASN A 19 -15.00 -13.08 -18.79
N ILE A 20 -16.18 -13.01 -18.15
CA ILE A 20 -16.36 -12.19 -16.96
C ILE A 20 -15.74 -12.91 -15.76
N ASN A 21 -14.67 -12.35 -15.22
CA ASN A 21 -14.02 -12.85 -14.02
C ASN A 21 -14.85 -12.44 -12.78
N ILE A 22 -15.45 -13.42 -12.10
CA ILE A 22 -16.29 -13.21 -10.90
C ILE A 22 -15.49 -12.50 -9.79
N MET A 23 -14.19 -12.79 -9.66
CA MET A 23 -13.34 -12.13 -8.67
C MET A 23 -13.15 -10.65 -9.00
N ASP A 24 -13.04 -10.28 -10.27
CA ASP A 24 -12.95 -8.87 -10.68
C ASP A 24 -14.23 -8.10 -10.29
N LEU A 25 -15.41 -8.70 -10.51
CA LEU A 25 -16.69 -8.14 -10.11
C LEU A 25 -16.78 -7.94 -8.60
N LEU A 26 -16.39 -8.96 -7.83
CA LEU A 26 -16.45 -8.93 -6.36
C LEU A 26 -15.51 -7.88 -5.78
N MET A 27 -14.25 -7.84 -6.24
CA MET A 27 -13.27 -6.85 -5.80
C MET A 27 -13.69 -5.42 -6.15
N LYS A 28 -14.38 -5.26 -7.28
CA LYS A 28 -14.93 -3.97 -7.66
C LYS A 28 -16.09 -3.54 -6.78
N LEU A 29 -16.94 -4.47 -6.36
CA LEU A 29 -18.02 -4.19 -5.40
C LEU A 29 -17.44 -3.79 -4.05
N VAL A 30 -16.40 -4.48 -3.57
CA VAL A 30 -15.67 -4.10 -2.34
C VAL A 30 -15.07 -2.69 -2.48
N ALA A 31 -14.49 -2.35 -3.65
CA ALA A 31 -13.97 -1.01 -3.92
C ALA A 31 -15.06 0.07 -3.94
N GLY A 32 -16.19 -0.21 -4.60
CA GLY A 32 -17.33 0.70 -4.60
C GLY A 32 -17.88 0.91 -3.18
N PHE A 33 -18.01 -0.16 -2.41
CA PHE A 33 -18.49 -0.11 -1.03
C PHE A 33 -17.55 0.68 -0.12
N GLY A 34 -16.23 0.50 -0.25
CA GLY A 34 -15.26 1.31 0.50
C GLY A 34 -15.36 2.80 0.18
N VAL A 35 -15.45 3.17 -1.10
CA VAL A 35 -15.54 4.59 -1.51
C VAL A 35 -16.87 5.22 -1.09
N SER A 36 -17.98 4.47 -1.10
CA SER A 36 -19.26 5.01 -0.65
C SER A 36 -19.27 5.35 0.84
N MET A 37 -18.49 4.66 1.68
CA MET A 37 -18.34 5.01 3.09
C MET A 37 -17.68 6.39 3.29
N ILE A 38 -16.67 6.74 2.48
CA ILE A 38 -16.05 8.08 2.55
C ILE A 38 -17.06 9.16 2.16
N LEU A 39 -17.88 8.90 1.13
CA LEU A 39 -18.95 9.83 0.75
C LEU A 39 -19.96 10.02 1.89
N CYS A 40 -20.29 8.94 2.60
CA CYS A 40 -21.12 9.00 3.80
C CYS A 40 -20.48 9.82 4.93
N GLU A 41 -19.16 9.73 5.15
CA GLU A 41 -18.45 10.54 6.14
C GLU A 41 -18.48 12.04 5.80
N VAL A 42 -18.16 12.38 4.55
CA VAL A 42 -18.20 13.79 4.09
C VAL A 42 -19.61 14.34 4.25
N ASN A 43 -20.63 13.56 3.87
CA ASN A 43 -22.01 14.00 3.99
C ASN A 43 -22.46 14.07 5.47
N ALA A 44 -21.97 13.17 6.32
CA ALA A 44 -22.22 13.23 7.76
C ALA A 44 -21.72 14.55 8.37
N VAL A 45 -20.49 14.95 8.02
CA VAL A 45 -19.91 16.20 8.49
C VAL A 45 -20.72 17.39 7.96
N PHE A 46 -21.04 17.41 6.67
CA PHE A 46 -21.80 18.49 6.04
C PHE A 46 -23.18 18.71 6.70
N PHE A 47 -23.95 17.65 6.91
CA PHE A 47 -25.26 17.75 7.58
C PHE A 47 -25.15 18.06 9.08
N LYS A 48 -24.03 17.71 9.75
CA LYS A 48 -23.79 18.12 11.15
C LYS A 48 -23.66 19.64 11.26
N TYR A 49 -22.87 20.28 10.39
CA TYR A 49 -22.61 21.73 10.46
C TYR A 49 -23.81 22.58 10.03
N ILE A 50 -24.63 22.10 9.10
CA ILE A 50 -25.84 22.81 8.66
C ILE A 50 -26.95 22.77 9.74
N ARG A 51 -26.90 21.79 10.63
CA ARG A 51 -27.97 21.50 11.59
C ARG A 51 -27.94 22.35 12.86
N GLY A 52 -26.79 22.88 13.29
CA GLY A 52 -26.68 23.73 14.48
C GLY A 52 -27.56 23.31 15.68
N GLY A 53 -27.47 22.05 16.17
CA GLY A 53 -28.15 21.66 17.43
C GLY A 53 -28.56 20.18 17.63
N ASP A 54 -28.64 19.79 18.91
CA ASP A 54 -28.71 18.43 19.49
C ASP A 54 -30.12 17.78 19.56
N ASN A 55 -31.00 17.98 18.57
CA ASN A 55 -32.34 17.36 18.66
C ASN A 55 -32.43 15.95 18.03
N SER A 56 -32.89 14.95 18.78
CA SER A 56 -33.03 13.53 18.40
C SER A 56 -33.82 13.27 17.11
N PHE A 57 -34.80 14.11 16.77
CA PHE A 57 -35.56 14.06 15.51
C PHE A 57 -34.65 14.17 14.26
N TYR A 58 -33.60 14.98 14.35
CA TYR A 58 -32.66 15.17 13.25
C TYR A 58 -31.68 14.00 13.09
N LEU A 59 -31.58 13.06 14.04
CA LEU A 59 -30.81 11.83 13.87
C LEU A 59 -31.46 10.93 12.80
N GLY A 60 -32.79 10.88 12.75
CA GLY A 60 -33.52 10.12 11.72
C GLY A 60 -33.32 10.71 10.32
N LEU A 61 -33.39 12.04 10.20
CA LEU A 61 -33.12 12.76 8.95
C LEU A 61 -31.67 12.64 8.50
N PHE A 62 -30.72 12.64 9.44
CA PHE A 62 -29.31 12.36 9.20
C PHE A 62 -29.07 10.92 8.73
N MET A 63 -29.75 9.93 9.30
CA MET A 63 -29.65 8.54 8.80
C MET A 63 -30.22 8.40 7.39
N LEU A 64 -31.30 9.13 7.09
CA LEU A 64 -31.88 9.20 5.75
C LEU A 64 -30.90 9.82 4.73
N SER A 65 -30.12 10.85 5.11
CA SER A 65 -29.12 11.45 4.21
C SER A 65 -27.97 10.49 3.91
N LEU A 66 -27.53 9.72 4.91
CA LEU A 66 -26.54 8.66 4.73
C LEU A 66 -27.05 7.53 3.85
N LEU A 67 -28.30 7.09 4.07
CA LEU A 67 -28.97 6.11 3.22
C LEU A 67 -29.13 6.61 1.78
N ALA A 68 -29.46 7.88 1.56
CA ALA A 68 -29.56 8.46 0.23
C ALA A 68 -28.18 8.52 -0.47
N THR A 69 -27.13 8.82 0.27
CA THR A 69 -25.74 8.86 -0.25
C THR A 69 -25.28 7.46 -0.65
N PHE A 70 -25.37 6.50 0.27
CA PHE A 70 -24.99 5.12 0.04
C PHE A 70 -25.85 4.47 -1.04
N GLY A 71 -27.17 4.63 -0.93
CA GLY A 71 -28.16 4.08 -1.85
C GLY A 71 -27.99 4.66 -3.26
N GLY A 72 -27.79 5.97 -3.37
CA GLY A 72 -27.56 6.63 -4.66
C GLY A 72 -26.28 6.13 -5.32
N PHE A 73 -25.19 6.06 -4.55
CA PHE A 73 -23.93 5.50 -5.04
C PHE A 73 -24.10 4.08 -5.58
N MET A 74 -24.68 3.18 -4.78
CA MET A 74 -24.88 1.79 -5.16
C MET A 74 -25.83 1.67 -6.34
N PHE A 75 -26.87 2.50 -6.41
CA PHE A 75 -27.78 2.57 -7.53
C PHE A 75 -27.04 2.88 -8.83
N GLY A 76 -26.32 4.01 -8.90
CA GLY A 76 -25.56 4.38 -10.09
C GLY A 76 -24.48 3.36 -10.46
N PHE A 77 -23.76 2.84 -9.47
CA PHE A 77 -22.69 1.86 -9.66
C PHE A 77 -23.18 0.53 -10.23
N LEU A 78 -24.26 -0.02 -9.66
CA LEU A 78 -24.85 -1.29 -10.10
C LEU A 78 -25.58 -1.14 -11.44
N LEU A 79 -26.29 -0.03 -11.64
CA LEU A 79 -27.03 0.27 -12.87
C LEU A 79 -26.08 0.36 -14.09
N GLN A 80 -24.96 1.09 -13.95
CA GLN A 80 -23.93 1.12 -14.98
C GLN A 80 -23.26 -0.25 -15.17
N GLY A 81 -23.10 -1.03 -14.10
CA GLY A 81 -22.60 -2.40 -14.18
C GLY A 81 -23.50 -3.33 -14.97
N LEU A 82 -24.81 -3.22 -14.76
CA LEU A 82 -25.83 -3.94 -15.50
C LEU A 82 -25.86 -3.51 -16.97
N LEU A 83 -25.68 -2.22 -17.27
CA LEU A 83 -25.55 -1.76 -18.65
C LEU A 83 -24.37 -2.41 -19.36
N PHE A 84 -23.19 -2.46 -18.73
CA PHE A 84 -22.03 -3.13 -19.31
C PHE A 84 -22.25 -4.63 -19.51
N PHE A 85 -22.92 -5.28 -18.55
CA PHE A 85 -23.27 -6.69 -18.66
C PHE A 85 -24.19 -6.97 -19.87
N ILE A 86 -25.22 -6.13 -20.08
CA ILE A 86 -26.18 -6.27 -21.18
C ILE A 86 -25.55 -5.95 -22.53
N THR A 87 -24.82 -4.83 -22.62
CA THR A 87 -24.26 -4.34 -23.88
C THR A 87 -23.02 -5.13 -24.32
N GLY A 88 -22.43 -5.94 -23.45
CA GLY A 88 -21.21 -6.68 -23.76
C GLY A 88 -20.01 -5.77 -24.00
N ASN A 89 -20.09 -4.49 -23.60
CA ASN A 89 -18.97 -3.56 -23.62
C ASN A 89 -17.92 -4.08 -22.63
N THR A 90 -17.00 -4.91 -23.13
CA THR A 90 -15.87 -5.39 -22.36
C THR A 90 -14.94 -4.21 -22.13
N ARG A 91 -14.60 -3.99 -20.87
CA ARG A 91 -13.62 -2.97 -20.49
C ARG A 91 -12.30 -3.31 -21.18
N ARG A 92 -11.65 -2.29 -21.76
CA ARG A 92 -10.25 -2.45 -22.15
C ARG A 92 -9.44 -2.61 -20.85
N ASN A 93 -9.11 -3.85 -20.52
CA ASN A 93 -8.10 -4.17 -19.52
C ASN A 93 -6.71 -3.94 -20.13
N GLU A 94 -6.49 -2.76 -20.71
CA GLU A 94 -5.16 -2.31 -21.07
C GLU A 94 -4.49 -1.90 -19.75
N TYR A 95 -3.59 -2.75 -19.26
CA TYR A 95 -2.68 -2.46 -18.15
C TYR A 95 -1.61 -1.44 -18.57
N SER A 96 -1.98 -0.43 -19.36
CA SER A 96 -1.12 0.70 -19.67
C SER A 96 -1.09 1.63 -18.45
N TRP A 97 0.13 2.02 -18.06
CA TRP A 97 0.38 2.78 -16.85
C TRP A 97 0.08 4.28 -17.00
N GLU A 98 -0.08 4.77 -18.23
CA GLU A 98 0.10 6.19 -18.54
C GLU A 98 -1.20 7.01 -18.65
N ASP A 99 -2.40 6.41 -18.68
CA ASP A 99 -3.61 7.18 -18.96
C ASP A 99 -4.82 6.82 -18.11
N THR A 100 -4.94 7.48 -16.95
CA THR A 100 -6.13 7.42 -16.09
C THR A 100 -7.37 8.06 -16.73
N THR A 101 -7.21 8.92 -17.73
CA THR A 101 -8.30 9.63 -18.44
C THR A 101 -8.98 8.78 -19.52
N ARG A 102 -8.35 7.69 -19.99
CA ARG A 102 -8.87 6.88 -21.11
C ARG A 102 -10.00 5.90 -20.76
N TYR A 103 -10.34 5.73 -19.47
CA TYR A 103 -11.31 4.72 -19.05
C TYR A 103 -12.77 5.19 -19.10
N PHE A 104 -13.05 6.45 -18.77
CA PHE A 104 -14.40 6.98 -18.78
C PHE A 104 -14.86 7.27 -20.21
N ARG A 105 -16.00 6.70 -20.62
CA ARG A 105 -16.59 6.94 -21.95
C ARG A 105 -17.96 7.58 -21.78
N PHE A 106 -18.02 8.90 -21.96
CA PHE A 106 -19.25 9.68 -21.77
C PHE A 106 -20.43 9.11 -22.56
N GLY A 107 -20.25 8.74 -23.84
CA GLY A 107 -21.31 8.15 -24.65
C GLY A 107 -21.89 6.84 -24.10
N ALA A 108 -21.07 6.03 -23.42
CA ALA A 108 -21.51 4.79 -22.77
C ALA A 108 -22.09 5.01 -21.36
N ALA A 109 -21.83 6.18 -20.74
CA ALA A 109 -22.39 6.59 -19.46
C ALA A 109 -23.72 7.35 -19.63
N LEU A 110 -23.91 8.02 -20.77
CA LEU A 110 -25.03 8.94 -21.02
C LEU A 110 -26.41 8.36 -20.67
N PRO A 111 -26.77 7.12 -21.06
CA PRO A 111 -28.09 6.57 -20.71
C PRO A 111 -28.31 6.49 -19.20
N MET A 112 -27.28 6.10 -18.45
CA MET A 112 -27.38 5.96 -17.00
C MET A 112 -27.28 7.29 -16.28
N LEU A 113 -26.56 8.27 -16.83
CA LEU A 113 -26.58 9.64 -16.32
C LEU A 113 -27.98 10.27 -16.45
N ILE A 114 -28.68 10.05 -17.58
CA ILE A 114 -30.07 10.50 -17.75
C ILE A 114 -30.98 9.84 -16.70
N VAL A 115 -30.84 8.53 -16.47
CA VAL A 115 -31.58 7.83 -15.41
C VAL A 115 -31.25 8.40 -14.02
N CYS A 116 -29.99 8.72 -13.73
CA CYS A 116 -29.61 9.35 -12.46
C CYS A 116 -30.29 10.72 -12.27
N VAL A 117 -30.37 11.54 -13.32
CA VAL A 117 -31.06 12.85 -13.27
C VAL A 117 -32.57 12.66 -13.01
N VAL A 118 -33.23 11.79 -13.78
CA VAL A 118 -34.67 11.52 -13.63
C VAL A 118 -34.98 10.96 -12.24
N THR A 119 -34.18 10.01 -11.76
CA THR A 119 -34.36 9.46 -10.41
C THR A 119 -34.01 10.46 -9.32
N GLY A 120 -33.08 11.39 -9.53
CA GLY A 120 -32.82 12.50 -8.62
C GLY A 120 -34.04 13.41 -8.44
N PHE A 121 -34.70 13.81 -9.53
CA PHE A 121 -35.96 14.56 -9.47
C PHE A 121 -37.10 13.77 -8.81
N ALA A 122 -37.20 12.48 -9.12
CA ALA A 122 -38.17 11.61 -8.46
C ALA A 122 -37.89 11.51 -6.95
N PHE A 123 -36.62 11.42 -6.55
CA PHE A 123 -36.19 11.38 -5.15
C PHE A 123 -36.55 12.67 -4.42
N PHE A 124 -36.42 13.82 -5.07
CA PHE A 124 -36.90 15.10 -4.53
C PHE A 124 -38.41 15.05 -4.24
N GLY A 125 -39.23 14.67 -5.22
CA GLY A 125 -40.69 14.63 -5.06
C GLY A 125 -41.14 13.62 -4.01
N LEU A 126 -40.54 12.43 -3.99
CA LEU A 126 -40.82 11.40 -2.98
C LEU A 126 -40.45 11.87 -1.57
N PHE A 127 -39.31 12.53 -1.42
CA PHE A 127 -38.83 12.98 -0.13
C PHE A 127 -39.62 14.20 0.40
N ASP A 128 -39.99 15.14 -0.48
CA ASP A 128 -40.90 16.24 -0.15
C ASP A 128 -42.25 15.70 0.32
N ALA A 129 -42.84 14.76 -0.42
CA ALA A 129 -44.08 14.09 -0.04
C ALA A 129 -43.96 13.36 1.31
N TYR A 130 -42.85 12.66 1.56
CA TYR A 130 -42.58 12.01 2.84
C TYR A 130 -42.49 13.01 4.00
N CYS A 131 -41.82 14.15 3.82
CA CYS A 131 -41.73 15.19 4.85
C CYS A 131 -43.11 15.81 5.14
N ARG A 132 -43.92 16.04 4.12
CA ARG A 132 -45.32 16.51 4.28
C ARG A 132 -46.18 15.50 5.02
N GLU A 133 -46.03 14.21 4.73
CA GLU A 133 -46.73 13.13 5.43
C GLU A 133 -46.34 13.07 6.91
N LEU A 134 -45.04 13.22 7.23
CA LEU A 134 -44.58 13.30 8.62
C LEU A 134 -45.14 14.53 9.36
N MET A 135 -45.30 15.65 8.67
CA MET A 135 -45.96 16.84 9.21
C MET A 135 -47.46 16.58 9.47
N MET A 136 -48.18 16.00 8.50
CA MET A 136 -49.61 15.67 8.66
C MET A 136 -49.87 14.69 9.80
N ARG A 137 -48.91 13.78 10.07
CA ARG A 137 -48.97 12.84 11.21
C ARG A 137 -48.57 13.46 12.55
N GLY A 138 -48.22 14.75 12.58
CA GLY A 138 -47.81 15.46 13.81
C GLY A 138 -46.44 15.05 14.34
N ILE A 139 -45.65 14.30 13.58
CA ILE A 139 -44.30 13.85 13.98
C ILE A 139 -43.30 15.01 13.80
N LEU A 140 -43.52 15.84 12.78
CA LEU A 140 -42.68 16.99 12.46
C LEU A 140 -43.49 18.28 12.71
N TRP A 141 -43.01 19.13 13.62
CA TRP A 141 -43.74 20.31 14.11
C TRP A 141 -43.88 21.43 13.07
N GLN A 142 -42.91 21.57 12.16
CA GLN A 142 -42.95 22.59 11.11
C GLN A 142 -42.14 22.15 9.89
N TYR A 143 -42.79 22.07 8.73
CA TYR A 143 -42.15 21.86 7.43
C TYR A 143 -42.48 23.03 6.51
N ASP A 144 -41.47 23.75 6.05
CA ASP A 144 -41.63 24.71 4.97
C ASP A 144 -41.57 23.97 3.62
N GLY A 145 -42.55 24.19 2.76
CA GLY A 145 -42.57 23.64 1.41
C GLY A 145 -41.43 24.16 0.51
N TYR A 146 -40.75 25.23 0.94
CA TYR A 146 -39.52 25.75 0.33
C TYR A 146 -38.24 25.35 1.07
N SER A 147 -38.31 24.38 1.98
CA SER A 147 -37.15 23.90 2.71
C SER A 147 -36.04 23.46 1.76
N LEU A 148 -34.79 23.85 2.08
CA LEU A 148 -33.59 23.40 1.36
C LEU A 148 -33.33 21.91 1.57
N PHE A 149 -33.95 21.28 2.57
CA PHE A 149 -33.60 19.94 3.01
C PHE A 149 -33.88 18.83 1.97
N PRO A 150 -35.06 18.75 1.31
CA PRO A 150 -35.29 17.81 0.21
C PRO A 150 -34.38 18.05 -1.00
N ILE A 151 -34.04 19.31 -1.28
CA ILE A 151 -33.12 19.68 -2.36
C ILE A 151 -31.74 19.12 -2.07
N MET A 152 -31.24 19.30 -0.85
CA MET A 152 -29.94 18.75 -0.42
C MET A 152 -29.92 17.22 -0.43
N MET A 153 -31.03 16.57 -0.05
CA MET A 153 -31.17 15.11 -0.07
C MET A 153 -31.16 14.55 -1.48
N SER A 154 -31.93 15.15 -2.39
CA SER A 154 -31.93 14.83 -3.81
C SER A 154 -30.57 15.11 -4.46
N GLY A 155 -29.94 16.22 -4.11
CA GLY A 155 -28.58 16.55 -4.54
C GLY A 155 -27.55 15.51 -4.10
N SER A 156 -27.61 15.09 -2.83
CA SER A 156 -26.75 14.03 -2.29
C SER A 156 -26.94 12.71 -3.04
N TRP A 157 -28.19 12.32 -3.29
CA TRP A 157 -28.52 11.13 -4.08
C TRP A 157 -27.96 11.23 -5.51
N LEU A 158 -28.21 12.36 -6.19
CA LEU A 158 -27.81 12.59 -7.57
C LEU A 158 -26.29 12.56 -7.72
N ILE A 159 -25.57 13.33 -6.90
CA ILE A 159 -24.10 13.40 -6.91
C ILE A 159 -23.52 12.01 -6.65
N SER A 160 -24.03 11.30 -5.63
CA SER A 160 -23.56 9.95 -5.30
C SER A 160 -23.82 8.96 -6.43
N SER A 161 -24.99 9.03 -7.07
CA SER A 161 -25.34 8.17 -8.21
C SER A 161 -24.42 8.41 -9.41
N VAL A 162 -24.15 9.67 -9.74
CA VAL A 162 -23.23 10.04 -10.82
C VAL A 162 -21.81 9.54 -10.51
N LEU A 163 -21.34 9.68 -9.28
CA LEU A 163 -20.06 9.13 -8.83
C LEU A 163 -20.01 7.61 -8.95
N GLY A 164 -21.10 6.91 -8.59
CA GLY A 164 -21.24 5.47 -8.77
C GLY A 164 -21.10 5.05 -10.24
N VAL A 165 -21.80 5.74 -11.15
CA VAL A 165 -21.68 5.53 -12.61
C VAL A 165 -20.24 5.75 -13.07
N TYR A 166 -19.62 6.85 -12.65
CA TYR A 166 -18.25 7.21 -13.04
C TYR A 166 -17.23 6.16 -12.61
N LEU A 167 -17.24 5.74 -11.33
CA LEU A 167 -16.29 4.75 -10.81
C LEU A 167 -16.48 3.37 -11.44
N GLN A 168 -17.67 3.08 -11.97
CA GLN A 168 -17.91 1.83 -12.67
C GLN A 168 -17.14 1.70 -14.00
N PHE A 169 -16.51 2.76 -14.51
CA PHE A 169 -15.60 2.67 -15.66
C PHE A 169 -14.17 2.24 -15.28
N PHE A 170 -13.75 2.47 -14.04
CA PHE A 170 -12.37 2.22 -13.60
C PHE A 170 -12.18 0.79 -13.08
N PRO A 171 -11.04 0.12 -13.35
CA PRO A 171 -10.76 -1.16 -12.72
C PRO A 171 -10.53 -0.98 -11.20
N TYR A 172 -10.82 -2.01 -10.40
CA TYR A 172 -10.82 -1.88 -8.93
C TYR A 172 -9.44 -1.47 -8.37
N ASN A 173 -8.36 -1.93 -9.00
CA ASN A 173 -6.97 -1.61 -8.67
C ASN A 173 -6.57 -0.14 -8.95
N ARG A 174 -7.43 0.62 -9.63
CA ARG A 174 -7.30 2.06 -9.88
C ARG A 174 -8.28 2.87 -9.03
N ILE A 175 -9.40 2.28 -8.62
CA ILE A 175 -10.35 2.92 -7.69
C ILE A 175 -9.63 3.19 -6.36
N VAL A 176 -8.93 2.17 -5.84
CA VAL A 176 -8.15 2.27 -4.60
C VAL A 176 -6.67 2.02 -4.93
N THR A 177 -5.87 3.08 -4.90
CA THR A 177 -4.41 3.05 -5.08
C THR A 177 -3.73 3.54 -3.81
N PHE A 178 -2.43 3.24 -3.63
CA PHE A 178 -1.65 3.75 -2.49
C PHE A 178 -1.69 5.28 -2.38
N GLU A 179 -1.57 5.99 -3.51
CA GLU A 179 -1.68 7.45 -3.57
C GLU A 179 -3.05 7.95 -3.08
N ARG A 180 -4.13 7.33 -3.56
CA ARG A 180 -5.50 7.73 -3.20
C ARG A 180 -5.86 7.35 -1.77
N ILE A 181 -5.30 6.27 -1.24
CA ILE A 181 -5.53 5.84 0.15
C ILE A 181 -5.00 6.86 1.13
N GLY A 182 -3.79 7.38 0.90
CA GLY A 182 -3.23 8.44 1.76
C GLY A 182 -4.18 9.64 1.84
N PHE A 183 -4.63 10.12 0.68
CA PHE A 183 -5.56 11.24 0.60
C PHE A 183 -6.92 10.95 1.26
N CYS A 184 -7.55 9.82 0.90
CA CYS A 184 -8.86 9.44 1.44
C CYS A 184 -8.81 9.19 2.95
N THR A 185 -7.75 8.57 3.46
CA THR A 185 -7.58 8.30 4.89
C THR A 185 -7.34 9.57 5.68
N ALA A 186 -6.56 10.51 5.13
CA ALA A 186 -6.42 11.84 5.72
C ALA A 186 -7.75 12.60 5.73
N ALA A 187 -8.52 12.55 4.62
CA ALA A 187 -9.84 13.15 4.54
C ALA A 187 -10.82 12.53 5.56
N SER A 188 -10.81 11.21 5.72
CA SER A 188 -11.61 10.51 6.74
C SER A 188 -11.20 10.87 8.16
N ALA A 189 -9.90 10.96 8.44
CA ALA A 189 -9.40 11.42 9.74
C ALA A 189 -9.86 12.84 10.04
N LEU A 190 -9.81 13.75 9.05
CA LEU A 190 -10.38 15.09 9.16
C LEU A 190 -11.89 15.04 9.44
N CYS A 191 -12.64 14.16 8.79
CA CYS A 191 -14.08 14.03 9.04
C CYS A 191 -14.37 13.54 10.47
N VAL A 192 -13.60 12.60 11.00
CA VAL A 192 -13.72 12.13 12.39
C VAL A 192 -13.44 13.26 13.38
N LEU A 193 -12.41 14.06 13.13
CA LEU A 193 -12.04 15.20 13.97
C LEU A 193 -13.09 16.32 13.91
N LEU A 194 -13.53 16.70 12.70
CA LEU A 194 -14.57 17.71 12.47
C LEU A 194 -15.94 17.29 13.04
N SER A 195 -16.21 16.00 13.10
CA SER A 195 -17.43 15.46 13.70
C SER A 195 -17.34 15.29 15.22
N ALA A 196 -16.25 15.73 15.86
CA ALA A 196 -16.01 15.58 17.30
C ALA A 196 -16.16 14.13 17.79
N GLY A 197 -15.69 13.17 16.99
CA GLY A 197 -15.74 11.75 17.34
C GLY A 197 -17.12 11.12 17.23
N PHE A 198 -18.02 11.64 16.39
CA PHE A 198 -19.33 11.04 16.17
C PHE A 198 -19.18 9.57 15.72
N PRO A 199 -19.71 8.57 16.47
CA PRO A 199 -19.34 7.16 16.29
C PRO A 199 -19.58 6.61 14.87
N LEU A 200 -20.60 7.11 14.17
CA LEU A 200 -20.90 6.66 12.81
C LEU A 200 -19.82 7.02 11.79
N VAL A 201 -19.16 8.18 11.92
CA VAL A 201 -18.05 8.57 11.03
C VAL A 201 -16.88 7.60 11.21
N SER A 202 -16.58 7.23 12.46
CA SER A 202 -15.55 6.23 12.77
C SER A 202 -15.89 4.84 12.24
N ILE A 203 -17.18 4.44 12.28
CA ILE A 203 -17.63 3.16 11.71
C ILE A 203 -17.42 3.13 10.19
N PHE A 204 -17.79 4.20 9.48
CA PHE A 204 -17.55 4.33 8.05
C PHE A 204 -16.06 4.25 7.70
N PHE A 205 -15.22 4.86 8.53
CA PHE A 205 -13.77 4.83 8.33
C PHE A 205 -13.22 3.40 8.47
N ILE A 206 -13.67 2.66 9.48
CA ILE A 206 -13.28 1.25 9.68
C ILE A 206 -13.67 0.41 8.46
N ILE A 207 -14.89 0.59 7.95
CA ILE A 207 -15.37 -0.14 6.76
C ILE A 207 -14.55 0.22 5.51
N TYR A 208 -14.21 1.50 5.34
CA TYR A 208 -13.32 1.95 4.27
C TYR A 208 -11.93 1.30 4.41
N ALA A 209 -11.33 1.34 5.59
CA ALA A 209 -10.01 0.78 5.86
C ALA A 209 -9.94 -0.73 5.56
N ILE A 210 -10.95 -1.49 5.98
CA ILE A 210 -11.06 -2.93 5.67
C ILE A 210 -11.13 -3.15 4.16
N SER A 211 -11.99 -2.39 3.47
CA SER A 211 -12.12 -2.46 2.00
C SER A 211 -10.79 -2.14 1.31
N ALA A 212 -10.09 -1.10 1.76
CA ALA A 212 -8.81 -0.66 1.22
C ALA A 212 -7.71 -1.72 1.37
N ILE A 213 -7.61 -2.36 2.54
CA ILE A 213 -6.67 -3.47 2.81
C ILE A 213 -6.91 -4.64 1.84
N ILE A 214 -8.18 -5.04 1.68
CA ILE A 214 -8.56 -6.14 0.79
C ILE A 214 -8.16 -5.82 -0.66
N ILE A 215 -8.49 -4.62 -1.13
CA ILE A 215 -8.25 -4.22 -2.52
C ILE A 215 -6.77 -4.06 -2.83
N LEU A 216 -6.00 -3.44 -1.95
CA LEU A 216 -4.57 -3.28 -2.18
C LEU A 216 -3.82 -4.60 -2.18
N ASN A 217 -4.14 -5.49 -1.23
CA ASN A 217 -3.54 -6.81 -1.20
C ASN A 217 -3.82 -7.58 -2.51
N GLN A 218 -5.07 -7.56 -2.97
CA GLN A 218 -5.43 -8.20 -4.23
C GLN A 218 -4.82 -7.51 -5.46
N SER A 219 -4.73 -6.18 -5.44
CA SER A 219 -4.11 -5.40 -6.52
C SER A 219 -2.63 -5.70 -6.63
N HIS A 220 -1.93 -5.85 -5.51
CA HIS A 220 -0.53 -6.27 -5.49
C HIS A 220 -0.36 -7.68 -6.05
N ILE A 221 -1.20 -8.62 -5.64
CA ILE A 221 -1.21 -9.99 -6.18
C ILE A 221 -1.36 -9.92 -7.71
N VAL A 222 -2.39 -9.24 -8.21
CA VAL A 222 -2.60 -9.15 -9.67
C VAL A 222 -1.42 -8.48 -10.38
N ARG A 223 -0.79 -7.45 -9.80
CA ARG A 223 0.38 -6.78 -10.39
C ARG A 223 1.62 -7.68 -10.45
N THR A 224 1.86 -8.47 -9.41
CA THR A 224 3.08 -9.29 -9.27
C THR A 224 2.97 -10.58 -10.09
N TYR A 225 1.76 -11.14 -10.22
CA TYR A 225 1.55 -12.46 -10.80
C TYR A 225 0.97 -12.45 -12.22
N ASN A 226 0.50 -11.32 -12.75
CA ASN A 226 0.12 -11.24 -14.17
C ASN A 226 1.30 -11.47 -15.13
N THR A 227 2.53 -11.44 -14.64
CA THR A 227 3.76 -11.73 -15.40
C THR A 227 4.20 -13.19 -15.32
N VAL A 228 3.64 -14.03 -14.44
CA VAL A 228 4.12 -15.42 -14.21
C VAL A 228 2.94 -16.40 -14.14
N THR A 229 2.92 -17.38 -15.04
CA THR A 229 1.75 -18.23 -15.34
C THR A 229 1.30 -19.17 -14.22
N VAL A 230 2.18 -19.58 -13.30
CA VAL A 230 1.81 -20.46 -12.17
C VAL A 230 2.75 -20.21 -10.99
N MET A 231 2.37 -19.35 -10.04
CA MET A 231 3.02 -19.30 -8.73
C MET A 231 1.98 -19.34 -7.61
N ARG A 232 2.24 -20.20 -6.61
CA ARG A 232 1.44 -20.30 -5.38
C ARG A 232 1.81 -19.09 -4.51
N ILE A 233 0.81 -18.29 -4.15
CA ILE A 233 1.04 -17.04 -3.41
C ILE A 233 1.40 -17.40 -1.97
N ASN A 234 2.60 -17.02 -1.53
CA ASN A 234 3.04 -17.21 -0.16
C ASN A 234 2.22 -16.34 0.81
N THR A 235 1.83 -16.91 1.94
CA THR A 235 1.08 -16.23 3.01
C THR A 235 1.88 -15.06 3.60
N SER A 236 3.22 -15.18 3.65
CA SER A 236 4.13 -14.12 4.11
C SER A 236 4.04 -12.86 3.25
N THR A 237 4.04 -12.99 1.92
CA THR A 237 3.91 -11.85 0.99
C THR A 237 2.56 -11.13 1.15
N ARG A 238 1.48 -11.87 1.40
CA ARG A 238 0.15 -11.29 1.66
C ARG A 238 0.12 -10.51 2.97
N LEU A 239 0.68 -11.10 4.03
CA LEU A 239 0.76 -10.45 5.34
C LEU A 239 1.63 -9.19 5.30
N TYR A 240 2.75 -9.22 4.57
CA TYR A 240 3.58 -8.04 4.36
C TYR A 240 2.82 -6.89 3.70
N ASN A 241 2.09 -7.17 2.62
CA ASN A 241 1.29 -6.15 1.94
C ASN A 241 0.19 -5.58 2.84
N MET A 242 -0.44 -6.42 3.66
CA MET A 242 -1.41 -5.97 4.64
C MET A 242 -0.76 -5.07 5.71
N ARG A 243 0.43 -5.43 6.22
CA ARG A 243 1.19 -4.63 7.19
C ARG A 243 1.59 -3.27 6.61
N ILE A 244 2.12 -3.22 5.39
CA ILE A 244 2.44 -1.98 4.68
C ILE A 244 1.19 -1.11 4.50
N THR A 245 0.07 -1.71 4.11
CA THR A 245 -1.18 -0.97 3.95
C THR A 245 -1.65 -0.37 5.28
N LEU A 246 -1.59 -1.15 6.35
CA LEU A 246 -1.98 -0.71 7.69
C LEU A 246 -1.06 0.42 8.19
N LEU A 247 0.24 0.33 7.92
CA LEU A 247 1.21 1.38 8.21
C LEU A 247 0.89 2.67 7.46
N VAL A 248 0.59 2.60 6.16
CA VAL A 248 0.20 3.76 5.35
C VAL A 248 -1.10 4.38 5.87
N LEU A 249 -2.08 3.57 6.23
CA LEU A 249 -3.32 4.03 6.85
C LEU A 249 -3.03 4.78 8.16
N LEU A 250 -2.22 4.19 9.05
CA LEU A 250 -1.83 4.80 10.33
C LEU A 250 -1.13 6.15 10.12
N LEU A 251 -0.13 6.20 9.24
CA LEU A 251 0.62 7.43 8.94
C LEU A 251 -0.28 8.50 8.31
N ALA A 252 -1.19 8.13 7.43
CA ALA A 252 -2.14 9.06 6.83
C ALA A 252 -3.16 9.61 7.85
N THR A 253 -3.62 8.79 8.80
CA THR A 253 -4.49 9.24 9.89
C THR A 253 -3.76 10.21 10.81
N LEU A 254 -2.52 9.88 11.23
CA LEU A 254 -1.69 10.78 12.05
C LEU A 254 -1.37 12.09 11.32
N GLY A 255 -1.05 12.00 10.01
CA GLY A 255 -0.82 13.16 9.17
C GLY A 255 -2.05 14.05 9.05
N GLY A 256 -3.23 13.47 8.81
CA GLY A 256 -4.51 14.20 8.78
C GLY A 256 -4.82 14.91 10.10
N ALA A 257 -4.56 14.26 11.24
CA ALA A 257 -4.70 14.88 12.56
C ALA A 257 -3.70 16.03 12.78
N GLY A 258 -2.45 15.86 12.37
CA GLY A 258 -1.44 16.91 12.43
C GLY A 258 -1.82 18.14 11.59
N VAL A 259 -2.31 17.93 10.36
CA VAL A 259 -2.80 19.02 9.49
C VAL A 259 -3.97 19.73 10.14
N TYR A 260 -4.93 19.00 10.72
CA TYR A 260 -6.07 19.60 11.43
C TYR A 260 -5.63 20.52 12.56
N ILE A 261 -4.73 20.04 13.44
CA ILE A 261 -4.19 20.82 14.56
C ILE A 261 -3.52 22.09 14.03
N CYS A 262 -2.76 21.98 12.93
CA CYS A 262 -2.10 23.14 12.34
C CYS A 262 -3.10 24.17 11.79
N VAL A 263 -4.13 23.74 11.08
CA VAL A 263 -5.14 24.63 10.50
C VAL A 263 -5.95 25.31 11.62
N GLN A 264 -6.38 24.57 12.64
CA GLN A 264 -7.10 25.13 13.78
C GLN A 264 -6.23 26.10 14.58
N GLY A 265 -4.99 25.71 14.90
CA GLY A 265 -4.07 26.61 15.60
C GLY A 265 -3.75 27.88 14.80
N LEU A 266 -3.61 27.78 13.47
CA LEU A 266 -3.48 28.95 12.60
C LEU A 266 -4.73 29.83 12.60
N TYR A 267 -5.93 29.23 12.56
CA TYR A 267 -7.20 29.97 12.65
C TYR A 267 -7.29 30.76 13.95
N PHE A 268 -6.98 30.13 15.10
CA PHE A 268 -6.96 30.81 16.40
C PHE A 268 -5.88 31.88 16.47
N LEU A 269 -4.70 31.64 15.89
CA LEU A 269 -3.64 32.66 15.80
C LEU A 269 -4.11 33.88 15.02
N ILE A 270 -4.74 33.69 13.85
CA ILE A 270 -5.29 34.78 13.04
C ILE A 270 -6.36 35.53 13.83
N ARG A 271 -7.27 34.82 14.49
CA ARG A 271 -8.33 35.43 15.32
C ARG A 271 -7.74 36.25 16.46
N LEU A 272 -6.68 35.76 17.10
CA LEU A 272 -5.93 36.45 18.15
C LEU A 272 -5.23 37.71 17.62
N ILE A 273 -4.57 37.65 16.45
CA ILE A 273 -3.95 38.81 15.80
C ILE A 273 -4.99 39.87 15.44
N ILE A 274 -6.13 39.46 14.86
CA ILE A 274 -7.23 40.37 14.51
C ILE A 274 -7.80 41.00 15.79
N TYR A 275 -7.99 40.21 16.84
CA TYR A 275 -8.46 40.73 18.12
C TYR A 275 -7.49 41.78 18.69
N PHE A 276 -6.18 41.50 18.70
CA PHE A 276 -5.18 42.48 19.14
C PHE A 276 -5.12 43.73 18.24
N ALA A 277 -5.28 43.58 16.93
CA ALA A 277 -5.32 44.70 16.00
C ALA A 277 -6.55 45.59 16.27
N ILE A 278 -7.74 45.01 16.39
CA ILE A 278 -8.97 45.73 16.74
C ILE A 278 -8.83 46.38 18.11
N PHE A 279 -8.35 45.65 19.11
CA PHE A 279 -8.13 46.18 20.46
C PHE A 279 -7.14 47.34 20.45
N SER A 280 -6.05 47.26 19.66
CA SER A 280 -5.07 48.35 19.55
C SER A 280 -5.64 49.62 18.90
N ILE A 281 -6.54 49.47 17.91
CA ILE A 281 -7.25 50.58 17.26
C ILE A 281 -8.30 51.16 18.21
N MET A 282 -9.04 50.32 18.93
CA MET A 282 -10.08 50.72 19.88
C MET A 282 -9.49 51.36 21.15
N ARG A 283 -8.24 51.05 21.52
CA ARG A 283 -7.52 51.70 22.63
C ARG A 283 -7.21 53.17 22.38
N LEU A 284 -7.38 53.67 21.15
CA LEU A 284 -7.34 55.10 20.82
C LEU A 284 -8.67 55.83 21.13
N GLY A 285 -9.72 55.10 21.56
CA GLY A 285 -10.99 55.63 22.07
C GLY A 285 -11.25 55.22 23.54
N GLU A 286 -12.27 55.83 24.15
CA GLU A 286 -12.63 55.87 25.60
C GLU A 286 -12.79 54.52 26.37
N PHE A 287 -12.35 53.38 25.85
CA PHE A 287 -12.49 52.05 26.47
C PHE A 287 -11.38 51.68 27.48
N ALA A 288 -10.60 52.64 27.98
CA ALA A 288 -9.50 52.38 28.91
C ALA A 288 -9.93 52.07 30.37
N GLN A 289 -11.21 51.81 30.63
CA GLN A 289 -11.76 51.64 32.00
C GLN A 289 -12.13 50.19 32.40
N THR A 290 -11.90 49.19 31.55
CA THR A 290 -12.13 47.78 31.96
C THR A 290 -11.02 47.25 32.86
N SER A 291 -11.41 46.49 33.89
CA SER A 291 -10.45 45.81 34.77
C SER A 291 -9.60 44.81 33.96
N PRO A 292 -8.32 44.58 34.31
CA PRO A 292 -7.44 43.67 33.56
C PRO A 292 -7.99 42.26 33.48
N GLU A 293 -8.70 41.83 34.52
CA GLU A 293 -9.28 40.49 34.64
C GLU A 293 -10.48 40.31 33.71
N GLN A 294 -11.37 41.30 33.61
CA GLN A 294 -12.49 41.26 32.65
C GLN A 294 -11.99 41.34 31.21
N ALA A 295 -10.95 42.14 30.93
CA ALA A 295 -10.37 42.21 29.59
C ALA A 295 -9.75 40.87 29.14
N VAL A 296 -9.13 40.13 30.05
CA VAL A 296 -8.61 38.78 29.76
C VAL A 296 -9.73 37.79 29.52
N GLN A 297 -10.81 37.87 30.31
CA GLN A 297 -11.97 36.99 30.17
C GLN A 297 -12.72 37.24 28.86
N ASP A 298 -12.99 38.51 28.52
CA ASP A 298 -13.61 38.91 27.26
C ASP A 298 -12.75 38.51 26.05
N MET A 299 -11.42 38.58 26.16
CA MET A 299 -10.49 38.09 25.13
C MET A 299 -10.59 36.57 24.99
N ASN A 300 -10.63 35.83 26.10
CA ASN A 300 -10.68 34.38 26.08
C ASN A 300 -11.98 33.89 25.42
N ASP A 301 -13.10 34.51 25.76
CA ASP A 301 -14.42 34.21 25.21
C ASP A 301 -14.51 34.63 23.73
N SER A 302 -13.93 35.78 23.37
CA SER A 302 -13.96 36.29 21.99
C SER A 302 -13.02 35.56 21.03
N VAL A 303 -11.91 35.01 21.50
CA VAL A 303 -10.88 34.34 20.66
C VAL A 303 -11.04 32.83 20.70
N PHE A 304 -11.21 32.24 21.89
CA PHE A 304 -11.24 30.79 22.08
C PHE A 304 -12.65 30.25 22.34
N GLY A 305 -13.61 31.06 22.80
CA GLY A 305 -15.00 30.62 23.03
C GLY A 305 -15.14 29.58 24.15
N ASP A 306 -16.28 28.90 24.18
CA ASP A 306 -16.71 28.01 25.29
C ASP A 306 -15.73 26.84 25.57
N ASP A 307 -15.02 26.33 24.56
CA ASP A 307 -14.03 25.25 24.68
C ASP A 307 -12.58 25.77 24.75
N SER A 308 -12.34 26.79 25.58
CA SER A 308 -11.06 27.52 25.61
C SER A 308 -9.82 26.64 25.80
N TYR A 309 -9.90 25.59 26.63
CA TYR A 309 -8.79 24.66 26.89
C TYR A 309 -8.37 23.85 25.65
N MET A 310 -9.31 23.31 24.88
CA MET A 310 -9.01 22.55 23.66
C MET A 310 -8.47 23.47 22.57
N ASN A 311 -9.00 24.69 22.48
CA ASN A 311 -8.57 25.67 21.50
C ASN A 311 -7.16 26.22 21.81
N MET A 312 -6.81 26.37 23.09
CA MET A 312 -5.43 26.62 23.52
C MET A 312 -4.50 25.44 23.18
N PHE A 313 -4.96 24.19 23.31
CA PHE A 313 -4.16 23.03 22.92
C PHE A 313 -3.88 23.00 21.42
N TYR A 314 -4.85 23.36 20.57
CA TYR A 314 -4.62 23.50 19.12
C TYR A 314 -3.63 24.61 18.78
N LEU A 315 -3.74 25.77 19.43
CA LEU A 315 -2.78 26.86 19.26
C LEU A 315 -1.37 26.46 19.71
N PHE A 316 -1.24 25.83 20.88
CA PHE A 316 0.04 25.32 21.38
C PHE A 316 0.63 24.26 20.44
N GLY A 317 -0.18 23.29 20.00
CA GLY A 317 0.23 22.27 19.04
C GLY A 317 0.73 22.88 17.73
N PHE A 318 0.05 23.89 17.19
CA PHE A 318 0.51 24.64 16.03
C PHE A 318 1.85 25.35 16.29
N ILE A 319 2.01 26.04 17.43
CA ILE A 319 3.28 26.72 17.77
C ILE A 319 4.43 25.72 17.87
N VAL A 320 4.21 24.56 18.49
CA VAL A 320 5.23 23.50 18.59
C VAL A 320 5.59 22.98 17.19
N ILE A 321 4.60 22.64 16.37
CA ILE A 321 4.84 22.14 15.01
C ILE A 321 5.55 23.19 14.15
N ALA A 322 5.08 24.45 14.18
CA ALA A 322 5.70 25.56 13.48
C ALA A 322 7.13 25.80 13.97
N GLY A 323 7.37 25.75 15.28
CA GLY A 323 8.69 25.87 15.89
C GLY A 323 9.63 24.75 15.45
N VAL A 324 9.16 23.50 15.41
CA VAL A 324 9.92 22.37 14.87
C VAL A 324 10.23 22.61 13.39
N VAL A 325 9.24 22.96 12.55
CA VAL A 325 9.45 23.22 11.12
C VAL A 325 10.45 24.35 10.89
N VAL A 326 10.33 25.47 11.61
CA VAL A 326 11.27 26.59 11.53
C VAL A 326 12.66 26.16 11.98
N THR A 327 12.78 25.39 13.07
CA THR A 327 14.06 24.85 13.53
C THR A 327 14.68 23.93 12.48
N LEU A 328 13.88 23.12 11.80
CA LEU A 328 14.32 22.27 10.69
C LEU A 328 14.75 23.09 9.47
N LEU A 329 14.03 24.15 9.12
CA LEU A 329 14.39 25.07 8.03
C LEU A 329 15.67 25.85 8.35
N VAL A 330 15.88 26.23 9.60
CA VAL A 330 17.12 26.88 10.04
C VAL A 330 18.27 25.86 10.02
N ALA A 331 18.06 24.65 10.53
CA ALA A 331 19.02 23.54 10.45
C ALA A 331 19.34 23.13 8.99
N ALA A 332 18.40 23.35 8.06
CA ALA A 332 18.58 23.16 6.61
C ALA A 332 19.74 23.96 6.07
N ARG A 333 19.82 25.21 6.53
CA ARG A 333 20.77 26.20 6.06
C ARG A 333 22.20 25.90 6.53
N TYR A 334 22.36 25.09 7.57
CA TYR A 334 23.65 24.75 8.19
C TYR A 334 24.17 23.35 7.86
N GLY A 335 23.57 22.62 6.90
CA GLY A 335 24.04 21.28 6.49
C GLY A 335 23.73 20.15 7.49
N ILE A 336 23.25 20.48 8.70
CA ILE A 336 22.79 19.54 9.73
C ILE A 336 21.59 18.72 9.23
N ILE A 337 20.84 19.23 8.25
CA ILE A 337 19.71 18.53 7.65
C ILE A 337 20.06 17.16 7.08
N GLN A 338 21.26 16.93 6.53
CA GLN A 338 21.59 15.60 6.03
C GLN A 338 21.64 14.59 7.19
N SER A 339 22.30 14.93 8.29
CA SER A 339 22.34 14.08 9.48
C SER A 339 20.97 13.87 10.13
N PHE A 340 20.11 14.90 10.13
CA PHE A 340 18.76 14.81 10.69
C PHE A 340 17.80 14.05 9.76
N LEU A 341 17.85 14.26 8.45
CA LEU A 341 17.09 13.48 7.47
C LEU A 341 17.56 12.04 7.44
N GLU A 342 18.86 11.77 7.60
CA GLU A 342 19.38 10.41 7.77
C GLU A 342 18.93 9.79 9.09
N ALA A 343 18.81 10.56 10.16
CA ALA A 343 18.27 10.09 11.44
C ALA A 343 16.78 9.79 11.33
N ILE A 344 15.99 10.66 10.67
CA ILE A 344 14.58 10.40 10.35
C ILE A 344 14.44 9.18 9.44
N ASN A 345 15.27 9.06 8.40
CA ASN A 345 15.21 7.94 7.47
C ASN A 345 15.60 6.62 8.17
N ARG A 346 16.61 6.65 9.06
CA ARG A 346 16.95 5.51 9.93
C ARG A 346 15.82 5.16 10.89
N TRP A 347 15.25 6.15 11.56
CA TRP A 347 14.11 5.95 12.46
C TRP A 347 12.90 5.41 11.71
N PHE A 348 12.61 5.93 10.53
CA PHE A 348 11.51 5.49 9.66
C PHE A 348 11.75 4.07 9.16
N ARG A 349 12.98 3.71 8.77
CA ARG A 349 13.34 2.33 8.44
C ARG A 349 13.19 1.40 9.63
N GLN A 350 13.64 1.81 10.81
CA GLN A 350 13.50 1.03 12.06
C GLN A 350 12.04 0.85 12.48
N PHE A 351 11.23 1.90 12.30
CA PHE A 351 9.80 1.88 12.55
C PHE A 351 9.08 0.96 11.57
N ILE A 352 9.47 1.00 10.29
CA ILE A 352 9.03 0.07 9.27
C ILE A 352 9.40 -1.36 9.64
N THR A 353 10.67 -1.66 9.96
CA THR A 353 11.12 -3.02 10.32
C THR A 353 10.43 -3.53 11.58
N PHE A 354 10.15 -2.65 12.55
CA PHE A 354 9.36 -2.99 13.74
C PHE A 354 7.93 -3.41 13.39
N PHE A 355 7.23 -2.65 12.55
CA PHE A 355 5.88 -3.00 12.09
C PHE A 355 5.88 -4.22 11.16
N MET A 356 6.99 -4.47 10.47
CA MET A 356 7.18 -5.62 9.58
C MET A 356 7.54 -6.90 10.30
N GLY A 357 7.86 -6.88 11.60
CA GLY A 357 8.15 -8.08 12.40
C GLY A 357 9.63 -8.46 12.52
N GLY A 358 10.55 -7.50 12.38
CA GLY A 358 12.00 -7.73 12.46
C GLY A 358 12.57 -8.33 11.17
N ASP A 359 13.91 -8.36 11.07
CA ASP A 359 14.69 -8.87 9.92
C ASP A 359 14.42 -10.35 9.63
N GLU A 360 13.22 -10.70 9.17
CA GLU A 360 13.11 -11.76 8.18
C GLU A 360 13.76 -11.17 6.93
N GLU A 361 15.09 -11.36 6.83
CA GLU A 361 15.79 -11.36 5.56
C GLU A 361 14.86 -12.08 4.59
N TYR A 362 14.29 -11.30 3.67
CA TYR A 362 13.52 -11.85 2.58
C TYR A 362 14.45 -12.82 1.88
N SER A 363 14.35 -14.11 2.24
CA SER A 363 14.62 -15.16 1.28
C SER A 363 13.66 -14.81 0.15
N GLU A 364 14.19 -14.17 -0.90
CA GLU A 364 13.51 -14.08 -2.19
C GLU A 364 12.82 -15.42 -2.35
N SER A 365 11.49 -15.40 -2.31
CA SER A 365 10.70 -16.61 -2.51
C SER A 365 11.25 -17.20 -3.78
N GLU A 366 11.92 -18.36 -3.68
CA GLU A 366 12.54 -19.02 -4.81
C GLU A 366 11.54 -18.98 -5.94
N GLU A 367 11.83 -18.14 -6.95
CA GLU A 367 11.11 -18.21 -8.20
C GLU A 367 11.39 -19.63 -8.67
N ILE A 368 10.42 -20.52 -8.51
CA ILE A 368 10.41 -21.82 -9.18
C ILE A 368 10.20 -21.48 -10.65
N ASN A 369 11.28 -21.04 -11.26
CA ASN A 369 11.40 -20.80 -12.67
C ASN A 369 11.53 -22.19 -13.27
N PHE A 370 10.48 -22.69 -13.91
CA PHE A 370 10.48 -23.96 -14.66
C PHE A 370 11.27 -23.85 -15.98
N ARG A 371 12.42 -23.17 -15.95
CA ARG A 371 13.55 -23.52 -16.81
C ARG A 371 14.35 -24.52 -16.02
N ASP A 372 14.71 -25.65 -16.62
CA ASP A 372 15.60 -26.68 -16.04
C ASP A 372 16.91 -26.05 -15.54
N VAL A 373 16.86 -25.47 -14.36
CA VAL A 373 17.98 -25.03 -13.55
C VAL A 373 17.78 -25.82 -12.28
N VAL A 374 18.65 -26.81 -12.10
CA VAL A 374 18.68 -27.64 -10.91
C VAL A 374 18.96 -26.73 -9.70
N THR A 375 17.90 -26.25 -9.05
CA THR A 375 18.02 -25.59 -7.75
C THR A 375 18.19 -26.67 -6.69
N ARG A 376 19.28 -26.54 -5.91
CA ARG A 376 19.65 -27.48 -4.87
C ARG A 376 18.68 -27.34 -3.70
N ILE A 377 17.92 -28.40 -3.44
CA ILE A 377 17.21 -28.57 -2.18
C ILE A 377 18.27 -28.91 -1.11
N SER A 378 18.66 -27.94 -0.28
CA SER A 378 19.19 -28.17 1.08
C SER A 378 19.53 -26.85 1.78
N ASP A 379 18.70 -26.46 2.75
CA ASP A 379 18.98 -25.48 3.80
C ASP A 379 19.85 -26.08 4.92
N LYS A 380 20.94 -26.76 4.55
CA LYS A 380 22.07 -26.97 5.44
C LYS A 380 23.29 -26.42 4.75
N LYS A 381 23.86 -25.38 5.37
CA LYS A 381 25.11 -24.69 5.01
C LYS A 381 26.10 -25.62 4.32
N ALA A 382 26.04 -25.66 3.00
CA ALA A 382 27.16 -26.15 2.20
C ALA A 382 28.36 -25.26 2.57
N PRO A 383 29.55 -25.84 2.81
CA PRO A 383 30.72 -25.08 3.19
C PRO A 383 30.98 -24.00 2.13
N ASN A 384 31.23 -22.81 2.66
CA ASN A 384 31.11 -21.52 2.03
C ASN A 384 31.99 -21.40 0.76
N LYS A 385 31.40 -21.66 -0.42
CA LYS A 385 32.05 -21.47 -1.74
C LYS A 385 32.55 -20.03 -1.97
N ASN A 386 32.05 -19.05 -1.21
CA ASN A 386 32.39 -17.64 -1.34
C ASN A 386 33.66 -17.21 -0.59
N SER A 387 34.38 -18.14 0.06
CA SER A 387 35.60 -17.80 0.83
C SER A 387 36.90 -17.83 0.02
N PHE A 388 36.93 -18.47 -1.15
CA PHE A 388 38.13 -18.57 -1.97
C PHE A 388 38.15 -17.50 -3.08
N ARG A 389 38.52 -16.27 -2.73
CA ARG A 389 38.91 -15.26 -3.73
C ARG A 389 40.32 -15.56 -4.23
N MET A 390 40.47 -15.73 -5.54
CA MET A 390 41.78 -15.76 -6.21
C MET A 390 42.35 -14.33 -6.24
N PRO A 391 43.60 -14.10 -5.83
CA PRO A 391 44.31 -12.86 -6.15
C PRO A 391 44.58 -12.77 -7.66
N GLU A 392 44.66 -11.55 -8.22
CA GLU A 392 44.92 -11.30 -9.65
C GLU A 392 46.27 -11.87 -10.14
N LYS A 393 47.21 -12.17 -9.23
CA LYS A 393 48.46 -12.90 -9.51
C LYS A 393 48.70 -13.90 -8.39
N LEU A 394 48.51 -15.19 -8.66
CA LEU A 394 48.79 -16.27 -7.72
C LEU A 394 50.18 -16.85 -8.04
N THR A 395 51.12 -16.79 -7.10
CA THR A 395 52.41 -17.49 -7.24
C THR A 395 52.34 -18.91 -6.68
N GLN A 396 53.16 -19.84 -7.21
CA GLN A 396 53.21 -21.22 -6.70
C GLN A 396 53.49 -21.26 -5.19
N ARG A 397 54.37 -20.38 -4.69
CA ARG A 397 54.71 -20.28 -3.27
C ARG A 397 53.52 -19.85 -2.39
N GLU A 398 52.63 -19.00 -2.90
CA GLU A 398 51.41 -18.59 -2.19
C GLU A 398 50.35 -19.70 -2.18
N PHE A 399 50.22 -20.45 -3.29
CA PHE A 399 49.36 -21.62 -3.36
C PHE A 399 49.78 -22.68 -2.33
N GLU A 400 51.05 -23.07 -2.31
CA GLU A 400 51.58 -24.07 -1.37
C GLU A 400 51.47 -23.62 0.09
N ARG A 401 51.77 -22.34 0.37
CA ARG A 401 51.62 -21.77 1.72
C ARG A 401 50.18 -21.81 2.21
N ARG A 402 49.22 -21.52 1.33
CA ARG A 402 47.79 -21.52 1.67
C ARG A 402 47.24 -22.94 1.79
N LEU A 403 47.68 -23.87 0.95
CA LEU A 403 47.36 -25.29 1.06
C LEU A 403 47.87 -25.89 2.40
N ALA A 404 49.08 -25.53 2.81
CA ALA A 404 49.66 -25.97 4.09
C ALA A 404 48.95 -25.37 5.32
N SER A 405 48.32 -24.21 5.18
CA SER A 405 47.59 -23.55 6.26
C SER A 405 46.20 -24.15 6.55
N MET A 406 45.69 -25.03 5.68
CA MET A 406 44.37 -25.63 5.83
C MET A 406 44.43 -26.88 6.74
N PRO A 407 43.58 -26.98 7.78
CA PRO A 407 43.62 -28.07 8.74
C PRO A 407 43.00 -29.37 8.21
N ASP A 408 41.97 -29.31 7.35
CA ASP A 408 41.22 -30.48 6.88
C ASP A 408 41.66 -30.96 5.47
N HIS A 409 41.71 -32.27 5.27
CA HIS A 409 42.06 -32.89 3.99
C HIS A 409 41.00 -32.61 2.90
N ASN A 410 39.72 -32.54 3.27
CA ASN A 410 38.63 -32.22 2.34
C ASN A 410 38.69 -30.73 1.90
N GLU A 411 39.08 -29.83 2.81
CA GLU A 411 39.30 -28.42 2.49
C GLU A 411 40.49 -28.23 1.55
N ARG A 412 41.59 -28.95 1.80
CA ARG A 412 42.77 -28.96 0.90
C ARG A 412 42.41 -29.41 -0.50
N LEU A 413 41.63 -30.49 -0.64
CA LEU A 413 41.18 -31.01 -1.92
C LEU A 413 40.25 -30.02 -2.65
N SER A 414 39.29 -29.45 -1.93
CA SER A 414 38.35 -28.46 -2.48
C SER A 414 39.05 -27.20 -2.98
N TYR A 415 40.04 -26.73 -2.23
CA TYR A 415 40.85 -25.56 -2.60
C TYR A 415 41.75 -25.84 -3.81
N ALA A 416 42.46 -26.96 -3.81
CA ALA A 416 43.33 -27.35 -4.92
C ALA A 416 42.54 -27.50 -6.22
N TYR A 417 41.39 -28.17 -6.17
CA TYR A 417 40.51 -28.35 -7.33
C TYR A 417 39.90 -27.03 -7.83
N PHE A 418 39.52 -26.12 -6.94
CA PHE A 418 39.04 -24.80 -7.34
C PHE A 418 40.09 -23.98 -8.10
N ILE A 419 41.35 -24.02 -7.64
CA ILE A 419 42.44 -23.32 -8.33
C ILE A 419 42.76 -23.97 -9.68
N MET A 420 42.78 -25.30 -9.70
CA MET A 420 42.97 -26.08 -10.92
C MET A 420 41.90 -25.74 -11.97
N LEU A 421 40.62 -25.68 -11.59
CA LEU A 421 39.54 -25.32 -12.50
C LEU A 421 39.67 -23.89 -13.04
N ASN A 422 40.07 -22.93 -12.21
CA ASN A 422 40.27 -21.54 -12.66
C ASN A 422 41.44 -21.44 -13.66
N LEU A 423 42.56 -22.13 -13.42
CA LEU A 423 43.68 -22.18 -14.38
C LEU A 423 43.29 -22.89 -15.68
N MET A 424 42.45 -23.93 -15.60
CA MET A 424 41.94 -24.60 -16.80
C MET A 424 40.86 -23.79 -17.52
N SER A 425 40.12 -22.90 -16.83
CA SER A 425 39.16 -21.99 -17.46
C SER A 425 39.80 -20.99 -18.42
N SER A 426 41.07 -20.61 -18.20
CA SER A 426 41.84 -19.84 -19.19
C SER A 426 42.26 -20.65 -20.42
N LEU A 427 42.32 -21.99 -20.33
CA LEU A 427 42.72 -22.89 -21.41
C LEU A 427 41.50 -23.42 -22.20
N ALA A 428 40.34 -23.53 -21.56
CA ALA A 428 39.09 -24.00 -22.16
C ALA A 428 37.95 -22.97 -21.93
N PRO A 429 37.74 -22.02 -22.87
CA PRO A 429 36.75 -20.93 -22.71
C PRO A 429 35.28 -21.39 -22.72
N THR A 430 35.01 -22.69 -22.90
CA THR A 430 33.67 -23.30 -22.87
C THR A 430 33.17 -23.62 -21.46
N LEU A 431 34.02 -23.42 -20.44
CA LEU A 431 33.70 -23.67 -19.03
C LEU A 431 32.87 -22.52 -18.44
N LYS A 432 31.66 -22.83 -17.97
CA LYS A 432 30.79 -21.85 -17.30
C LYS A 432 30.83 -22.06 -15.79
N LYS A 433 30.72 -20.96 -15.04
CA LYS A 433 30.65 -21.00 -13.56
C LYS A 433 29.46 -21.82 -13.01
N SER A 434 28.45 -22.06 -13.84
CA SER A 434 27.24 -22.83 -13.53
C SER A 434 27.37 -24.34 -13.73
N ASP A 435 28.44 -24.82 -14.38
CA ASP A 435 28.59 -26.23 -14.73
C ASP A 435 28.81 -27.11 -13.48
N THR A 436 28.26 -28.33 -13.50
CA THR A 436 28.49 -29.34 -12.45
C THR A 436 29.91 -29.91 -12.52
N PRO A 437 30.47 -30.46 -11.42
CA PRO A 437 31.81 -31.06 -11.45
C PRO A 437 32.00 -32.08 -12.58
N ARG A 438 31.01 -32.95 -12.81
CA ARG A 438 31.02 -33.91 -13.93
C ARG A 438 30.98 -33.26 -15.32
N GLU A 439 30.18 -32.23 -15.52
CA GLU A 439 30.17 -31.49 -16.79
C GLU A 439 31.49 -30.75 -17.03
N LEU A 440 32.11 -30.22 -15.97
CA LEU A 440 33.43 -29.62 -16.03
C LEU A 440 34.48 -30.66 -16.43
N ALA A 441 34.48 -31.84 -15.81
CA ALA A 441 35.40 -32.93 -16.16
C ALA A 441 35.26 -33.35 -17.64
N VAL A 442 34.03 -33.53 -18.13
CA VAL A 442 33.79 -33.90 -19.54
C VAL A 442 34.28 -32.81 -20.51
N LYS A 443 34.02 -31.53 -20.20
CA LYS A 443 34.47 -30.40 -21.02
C LYS A 443 35.98 -30.19 -20.97
N ILE A 444 36.60 -30.52 -19.84
CA ILE A 444 38.05 -30.42 -19.68
C ILE A 444 38.73 -31.59 -20.39
N ASN A 445 38.27 -32.84 -20.20
CA ASN A 445 38.83 -34.02 -20.85
C ASN A 445 38.71 -33.96 -22.38
N SER A 446 37.67 -33.29 -22.92
CA SER A 446 37.57 -33.06 -24.36
C SER A 446 38.57 -32.03 -24.90
N SER A 447 39.13 -31.19 -24.02
CA SER A 447 40.06 -30.10 -24.37
C SER A 447 41.52 -30.40 -23.96
N VAL A 448 41.71 -31.18 -22.90
CA VAL A 448 42.99 -31.52 -22.26
C VAL A 448 42.88 -32.96 -21.74
N SER A 449 43.64 -33.89 -22.33
CA SER A 449 43.69 -35.27 -21.82
C SER A 449 44.42 -35.32 -20.48
N ASN A 450 43.69 -35.47 -19.37
CA ASN A 450 44.28 -35.56 -18.04
C ASN A 450 43.54 -36.60 -17.19
N ASP A 451 44.21 -37.74 -16.97
CA ASP A 451 43.62 -38.93 -16.33
C ASP A 451 43.22 -38.74 -14.85
N TYR A 452 43.73 -37.70 -14.18
CA TYR A 452 43.47 -37.45 -12.75
C TYR A 452 42.28 -36.50 -12.49
N ILE A 453 41.67 -35.93 -13.53
CA ILE A 453 40.54 -35.00 -13.37
C ILE A 453 39.26 -35.76 -13.01
N ASP A 454 39.07 -36.97 -13.58
CA ASP A 454 37.92 -37.81 -13.28
C ASP A 454 37.95 -38.28 -11.82
N GLU A 455 39.11 -38.74 -11.35
CA GLU A 455 39.35 -39.16 -9.96
C GLU A 455 39.15 -38.00 -8.97
N ALA A 456 39.67 -36.80 -9.29
CA ALA A 456 39.47 -35.61 -8.47
C ALA A 456 38.02 -35.12 -8.43
N THR A 457 37.31 -35.27 -9.56
CA THR A 457 35.91 -34.87 -9.69
C THR A 457 35.01 -35.81 -8.90
N GLU A 458 35.25 -37.12 -8.96
CA GLU A 458 34.49 -38.13 -8.21
C GLU A 458 34.59 -37.91 -6.70
N LEU A 459 35.80 -37.69 -6.17
CA LEU A 459 36.01 -37.39 -4.75
C LEU A 459 35.31 -36.09 -4.31
N ILE A 460 35.26 -35.09 -5.18
CA ILE A 460 34.57 -33.82 -4.87
C ILE A 460 33.06 -33.96 -4.98
N GLU A 461 32.56 -34.80 -5.87
CA GLU A 461 31.13 -35.13 -5.89
C GLU A 461 30.71 -35.87 -4.63
N LEU A 462 31.53 -36.80 -4.13
CA LEU A 462 31.31 -37.47 -2.85
C LEU A 462 31.28 -36.46 -1.69
N ILE A 463 32.27 -35.58 -1.59
CA ILE A 463 32.33 -34.55 -0.53
C ILE A 463 31.14 -33.56 -0.62
N LYS A 464 30.73 -33.18 -1.84
CA LYS A 464 29.78 -32.09 -2.08
C LYS A 464 28.32 -32.52 -2.17
N TYR A 465 28.05 -33.78 -2.54
CA TYR A 465 26.69 -34.29 -2.74
C TYR A 465 26.33 -35.43 -1.80
N ALA A 466 27.32 -36.19 -1.29
CA ALA A 466 27.07 -37.31 -0.39
C ALA A 466 27.42 -37.00 1.08
N GLU A 467 27.98 -35.82 1.39
CA GLU A 467 28.42 -35.37 2.73
C GLU A 467 29.34 -36.39 3.45
N THR A 468 30.00 -37.26 2.69
CA THR A 468 30.93 -38.27 3.22
C THR A 468 32.35 -37.71 3.24
N SER A 469 33.08 -37.95 4.34
CA SER A 469 34.50 -37.66 4.41
C SER A 469 35.27 -38.60 3.48
N SER A 470 36.08 -38.03 2.58
CA SER A 470 36.99 -38.82 1.74
C SER A 470 38.08 -39.51 2.58
N ASP A 471 38.61 -40.65 2.12
CA ASP A 471 39.77 -41.28 2.77
C ASP A 471 40.95 -40.30 2.72
N PRO A 472 41.57 -39.94 3.87
CA PRO A 472 42.71 -39.04 3.92
C PRO A 472 43.86 -39.42 2.98
N ASN A 473 44.10 -40.71 2.74
CA ASN A 473 45.17 -41.17 1.87
C ASN A 473 44.87 -40.88 0.39
N GLU A 474 43.65 -41.16 -0.05
CA GLU A 474 43.17 -40.88 -1.41
C GLU A 474 43.14 -39.37 -1.67
N ALA A 475 42.57 -38.59 -0.74
CA ALA A 475 42.50 -37.13 -0.84
C ALA A 475 43.88 -36.48 -0.95
N ASN A 476 44.84 -36.90 -0.13
CA ASN A 476 46.21 -36.36 -0.17
C ASN A 476 46.94 -36.75 -1.47
N SER A 477 46.70 -37.97 -1.99
CA SER A 477 47.29 -38.41 -3.26
C SER A 477 46.81 -37.58 -4.45
N VAL A 478 45.51 -37.24 -4.48
CA VAL A 478 44.90 -36.42 -5.53
C VAL A 478 45.32 -34.96 -5.39
N VAL A 479 45.38 -34.42 -4.17
CA VAL A 479 45.94 -33.09 -3.90
C VAL A 479 47.39 -32.97 -4.39
N ALA A 480 48.22 -33.99 -4.20
CA ALA A 480 49.60 -33.98 -4.68
C ALA A 480 49.68 -33.94 -6.22
N ARG A 481 48.82 -34.70 -6.92
CA ARG A 481 48.72 -34.67 -8.38
C ARG A 481 48.23 -33.32 -8.91
N ILE A 482 47.20 -32.74 -8.29
CA ILE A 482 46.69 -31.42 -8.63
C ILE A 482 47.74 -30.34 -8.37
N SER A 483 48.48 -30.43 -7.27
CA SER A 483 49.55 -29.47 -6.92
C SER A 483 50.71 -29.53 -7.92
N ALA A 484 51.09 -30.72 -8.40
CA ALA A 484 52.08 -30.88 -9.45
C ALA A 484 51.65 -30.25 -10.78
N PHE A 485 50.36 -30.34 -11.12
CA PHE A 485 49.81 -29.66 -12.30
C PHE A 485 49.81 -28.14 -12.15
N ILE A 486 49.34 -27.62 -11.01
CA ILE A 486 49.33 -26.18 -10.72
C ILE A 486 50.75 -25.61 -10.77
N GLY A 487 51.73 -26.35 -10.21
CA GLY A 487 53.15 -25.97 -10.27
C GLY A 487 53.68 -25.82 -11.70
N ARG A 488 53.30 -26.71 -12.62
CA ARG A 488 53.70 -26.63 -14.05
C ARG A 488 53.05 -25.47 -14.81
N GLN A 489 51.88 -25.00 -14.37
CA GLN A 489 51.15 -23.90 -15.03
C GLN A 489 51.51 -22.52 -14.46
N LEU A 490 52.07 -22.48 -13.24
CA LEU A 490 52.47 -21.25 -12.55
C LEU A 490 54.00 -21.00 -12.55
N SER A 491 54.79 -21.97 -13.04
CA SER A 491 56.23 -21.82 -13.33
C SER A 491 56.45 -21.11 -14.66
#